data_AF-A0A960X5S2-F1
#
_entry.id   AF-A0A960X5S2-F1
#
_cell.length_a   1.000
_cell.length_b   1.000
_cell.length_c   1.000
_cell.angle_alpha   90.00
_cell.angle_beta   90.00
_cell.angle_gamma   90.00
#
_symmetry.space_group_name_H-M   'P 1'
#
loop_
_entity.id
_entity.type
_entity.pdbx_description
1 polymer ?
#
loop_
_entity_poly.entity_id
_entity_poly.type
_entity_poly.pdbx_seq_one_letter_code
_entity_poly.pdbx_strand_id
1 'polypeptide(L)'
;MDQEDKKTVVMNFRKELESFTKHVNELHRNAGLSTKREFLERIAGDVNRLYASSIQVQKEQDAEIEEIGSIIQNIFVQPIAIKHHEHITILKAVETFEPGKGDECDLSFIMREYVNHPASTKSFLMELELLTDDLDDALGKIA
;
A
#
# COMPACT_ATOMS: atom_id res chain seq x y z
N MET A 1 -21.21 7.41 -14.64
CA MET A 1 -20.87 6.06 -14.14
C MET A 1 -22.01 5.64 -13.26
N ASP A 2 -22.59 4.47 -13.53
CA ASP A 2 -23.77 3.98 -12.83
C ASP A 2 -23.41 3.60 -11.38
N GLN A 3 -24.38 3.63 -10.45
CA GLN A 3 -24.12 3.35 -9.01
C GLN A 3 -23.50 1.97 -8.78
N GLU A 4 -23.87 0.95 -9.57
CA GLU A 4 -23.30 -0.40 -9.48
C GLU A 4 -21.81 -0.43 -9.89
N ASP A 5 -21.42 0.36 -10.89
CA ASP A 5 -20.04 0.51 -11.31
C ASP A 5 -19.21 1.21 -10.22
N LYS A 6 -19.77 2.26 -9.58
CA LYS A 6 -19.10 2.98 -8.47
C LYS A 6 -18.82 2.04 -7.31
N LYS A 7 -19.85 1.31 -6.87
CA LYS A 7 -19.73 0.33 -5.79
C LYS A 7 -18.69 -0.73 -6.11
N THR A 8 -18.62 -1.19 -7.36
CA THR A 8 -17.62 -2.15 -7.81
C THR A 8 -16.20 -1.59 -7.72
N VAL A 9 -15.99 -0.34 -8.15
CA VAL A 9 -14.68 0.34 -8.07
C VAL A 9 -14.22 0.47 -6.62
N VAL A 10 -15.08 0.96 -5.72
CA VAL A 10 -14.74 1.12 -4.30
C VAL A 10 -14.52 -0.24 -3.62
N MET A 11 -15.33 -1.26 -3.92
CA MET A 11 -15.13 -2.61 -3.40
C MET A 11 -13.81 -3.24 -3.84
N ASN A 12 -13.36 -2.96 -5.05
CA ASN A 12 -12.06 -3.43 -5.52
C ASN A 12 -10.93 -2.73 -4.78
N PHE A 13 -11.03 -1.41 -4.61
CA PHE A 13 -10.06 -0.63 -3.82
C PHE A 13 -9.91 -1.16 -2.40
N ARG A 14 -11.05 -1.43 -1.73
CA ARG A 14 -11.09 -2.05 -0.41
C ARG A 14 -10.35 -3.39 -0.35
N LYS A 15 -10.60 -4.29 -1.29
CA LYS A 15 -9.93 -5.60 -1.33
C LYS A 15 -8.41 -5.47 -1.49
N GLU A 16 -7.95 -4.54 -2.33
CA GLU A 16 -6.52 -4.29 -2.51
C GLU A 16 -5.90 -3.68 -1.25
N LEU A 17 -6.61 -2.77 -0.56
CA LEU A 17 -6.16 -2.18 0.70
C LEU A 17 -6.05 -3.23 1.80
N GLU A 18 -7.05 -4.10 1.94
CA GLU A 18 -7.02 -5.22 2.89
C GLU A 18 -5.87 -6.20 2.60
N SER A 19 -5.67 -6.56 1.33
CA SER A 19 -4.57 -7.45 0.90
C SER A 19 -3.21 -6.87 1.27
N PHE A 20 -2.99 -5.60 0.92
CA PHE A 20 -1.75 -4.91 1.25
C PHE A 20 -1.53 -4.83 2.76
N THR A 21 -2.52 -4.37 3.51
CA THR A 21 -2.47 -4.26 4.98
C THR A 21 -2.13 -5.59 5.62
N LYS A 22 -2.76 -6.69 5.16
CA LYS A 22 -2.46 -8.04 5.64
C LYS A 22 -1.01 -8.44 5.38
N HIS A 23 -0.48 -8.23 4.18
CA HIS A 23 0.89 -8.62 3.87
C HIS A 23 1.94 -7.75 4.59
N VAL A 24 1.68 -6.46 4.80
CA VAL A 24 2.53 -5.61 5.64
C VAL A 24 2.48 -6.08 7.10
N ASN A 25 1.31 -6.51 7.59
CA ASN A 25 1.16 -7.09 8.93
C ASN A 25 1.93 -8.43 9.08
N GLU A 26 1.86 -9.32 8.08
CA GLU A 26 2.66 -10.56 8.04
C GLU A 26 4.16 -10.25 8.11
N LEU A 27 4.58 -9.21 7.39
CA LEU A 27 5.95 -8.75 7.39
C LEU A 27 6.39 -8.18 8.74
N HIS A 28 5.58 -7.34 9.37
CA HIS A 28 5.88 -6.80 10.69
C HIS A 28 6.07 -7.90 11.74
N ARG A 29 5.24 -8.95 11.67
CA ARG A 29 5.34 -10.14 12.55
C ARG A 29 6.55 -11.01 12.24
N ASN A 30 7.08 -10.94 11.01
CA ASN A 30 8.19 -11.76 10.56
C ASN A 30 9.12 -10.96 9.63
N ALA A 31 9.95 -10.10 10.22
CA ALA A 31 10.85 -9.20 9.50
C ALA A 31 11.78 -9.93 8.50
N GLY A 32 12.06 -11.22 8.73
CA GLY A 32 12.83 -12.06 7.80
C GLY A 32 12.11 -12.43 6.50
N LEU A 33 10.80 -12.14 6.37
CA LEU A 33 10.06 -12.29 5.11
C LEU A 33 10.34 -11.17 4.11
N SER A 34 10.76 -9.97 4.55
CA SER A 34 11.01 -8.80 3.69
C SER A 34 11.92 -9.11 2.51
N THR A 35 12.84 -10.06 2.66
CA THR A 35 13.84 -10.37 1.64
C THR A 35 13.53 -11.62 0.85
N LYS A 36 12.44 -12.33 1.18
CA LYS A 36 12.04 -13.50 0.42
C LYS A 36 11.44 -13.05 -0.89
N ARG A 37 12.00 -13.53 -2.01
CA ARG A 37 11.51 -13.24 -3.37
C ARG A 37 9.99 -13.34 -3.52
N GLU A 38 9.38 -14.44 -3.07
CA GLU A 38 7.92 -14.63 -3.17
C GLU A 38 7.12 -13.60 -2.35
N PHE A 39 7.70 -13.08 -1.28
CA PHE A 39 7.08 -12.01 -0.51
C PHE A 39 7.22 -10.67 -1.23
N LEU A 40 8.40 -10.36 -1.77
CA LEU A 40 8.66 -9.15 -2.55
C LEU A 40 7.80 -9.06 -3.81
N GLU A 41 7.63 -10.17 -4.53
CA GLU A 41 6.74 -10.24 -5.70
C GLU A 41 5.28 -10.00 -5.32
N ARG A 42 4.83 -10.53 -4.17
CA ARG A 42 3.47 -10.28 -3.66
C ARG A 42 3.26 -8.81 -3.32
N ILE A 43 4.16 -8.22 -2.54
CA ILE A 43 4.10 -6.80 -2.16
C ILE A 43 4.16 -5.88 -3.38
N ALA A 44 5.06 -6.14 -4.32
CA ALA A 44 5.13 -5.40 -5.58
C ALA A 44 3.80 -5.46 -6.34
N GLY A 45 3.15 -6.63 -6.35
CA GLY A 45 1.82 -6.81 -6.91
C GLY A 45 0.76 -5.99 -6.19
N ASP A 46 0.72 -6.03 -4.86
CA ASP A 46 -0.26 -5.27 -4.06
C ASP A 46 -0.09 -3.77 -4.24
N VAL A 47 1.14 -3.25 -4.18
CA VAL A 47 1.41 -1.82 -4.38
C VAL A 47 0.91 -1.37 -5.74
N ASN A 48 1.23 -2.10 -6.82
CA ASN A 48 0.79 -1.75 -8.16
C ASN A 48 -0.74 -1.75 -8.29
N ARG A 49 -1.42 -2.76 -7.75
CA ARG A 49 -2.89 -2.86 -7.80
C ARG A 49 -3.55 -1.79 -6.96
N LEU A 50 -3.09 -1.59 -5.73
CA LEU A 50 -3.65 -0.62 -4.80
C LEU A 50 -3.40 0.81 -5.29
N TYR A 51 -2.22 1.12 -5.81
CA TYR A 51 -1.93 2.41 -6.42
C TYR A 51 -2.82 2.66 -7.64
N ALA A 52 -2.95 1.69 -8.57
CA ALA A 52 -3.85 1.83 -9.71
C ALA A 52 -5.32 2.02 -9.28
N SER A 53 -5.77 1.28 -8.27
CA SER A 53 -7.13 1.38 -7.75
C SER A 53 -7.39 2.70 -7.02
N SER A 54 -6.40 3.22 -6.29
CA SER A 54 -6.47 4.53 -5.63
C SER A 54 -6.71 5.68 -6.64
N ILE A 55 -6.12 5.60 -7.84
CA ILE A 55 -6.34 6.57 -8.93
C ILE A 55 -7.76 6.45 -9.49
N GLN A 56 -8.33 5.25 -9.50
CA GLN A 56 -9.69 5.02 -9.96
C GLN A 56 -10.71 5.61 -8.99
N VAL A 57 -10.56 5.35 -7.68
CA VAL A 57 -11.49 5.84 -6.66
C VAL A 57 -11.49 7.36 -6.51
N GLN A 58 -10.38 8.05 -6.83
CA GLN A 58 -10.33 9.51 -6.86
C GLN A 58 -11.21 10.15 -7.95
N LYS A 59 -11.64 9.36 -8.94
CA LYS A 59 -12.59 9.83 -9.96
C LYS A 59 -14.04 9.66 -9.51
N GLU A 60 -14.25 9.02 -8.36
CA GLU A 60 -15.56 8.92 -7.73
C GLU A 60 -15.93 10.26 -7.07
N GLN A 61 -17.23 10.55 -7.02
CA GLN A 61 -17.75 11.81 -6.47
C GLN A 61 -18.02 11.72 -4.96
N ASP A 62 -17.36 10.81 -4.27
CA ASP A 62 -17.46 10.65 -2.82
C ASP A 62 -16.18 11.19 -2.16
N ALA A 63 -16.32 12.24 -1.37
CA ALA A 63 -15.19 12.99 -0.82
C ALA A 63 -14.37 12.17 0.20
N GLU A 64 -15.01 11.27 0.95
CA GLU A 64 -14.35 10.43 1.96
C GLU A 64 -13.50 9.38 1.25
N ILE A 65 -14.05 8.74 0.21
CA ILE A 65 -13.32 7.77 -0.60
C ILE A 65 -12.19 8.40 -1.41
N GLU A 66 -12.42 9.60 -1.96
CA GLU A 66 -11.39 10.37 -2.66
C GLU A 66 -10.21 10.69 -1.72
N GLU A 67 -10.52 11.12 -0.49
CA GLU A 67 -9.51 11.41 0.54
C GLU A 67 -8.69 10.17 0.88
N ILE A 68 -9.34 9.03 1.16
CA ILE A 68 -8.65 7.75 1.43
C ILE A 68 -7.77 7.36 0.24
N GLY A 69 -8.28 7.47 -0.98
CA GLY A 69 -7.51 7.22 -2.21
C GLY A 69 -6.26 8.11 -2.31
N SER A 70 -6.39 9.39 -1.97
CA SER A 70 -5.28 10.35 -1.92
C SER A 70 -4.22 10.00 -0.88
N ILE A 71 -4.63 9.63 0.33
CA ILE A 71 -3.71 9.23 1.40
C ILE A 71 -2.91 8.00 0.97
N ILE A 72 -3.56 6.98 0.40
CA ILE A 72 -2.90 5.78 -0.11
C ILE A 72 -1.91 6.09 -1.24
N GLN A 73 -2.25 6.97 -2.18
CA GLN A 73 -1.29 7.40 -3.20
C GLN A 73 -0.07 8.07 -2.57
N ASN A 74 -0.31 9.01 -1.65
CA ASN A 74 0.73 9.75 -0.97
C ASN A 74 1.70 8.83 -0.26
N ILE A 75 1.21 7.77 0.41
CA ILE A 75 2.05 6.73 1.02
C ILE A 75 3.06 6.15 0.02
N PHE A 76 2.63 5.84 -1.21
CA PHE A 76 3.48 5.18 -2.21
C PHE A 76 4.46 6.11 -2.92
N VAL A 77 4.15 7.41 -3.01
CA VAL A 77 5.00 8.41 -3.66
C VAL A 77 5.79 9.27 -2.68
N GLN A 78 5.52 9.16 -1.38
CA GLN A 78 6.29 9.85 -0.36
C GLN A 78 7.70 9.24 -0.26
N PRO A 79 8.76 10.06 -0.36
CA PRO A 79 10.12 9.55 -0.24
C PRO A 79 10.42 9.12 1.19
N ILE A 80 11.08 7.98 1.34
CA ILE A 80 11.49 7.47 2.65
C ILE A 80 12.91 7.95 2.90
N ALA A 81 13.12 8.59 4.06
CA ALA A 81 14.45 9.03 4.47
C ALA A 81 15.25 7.81 4.94
N ILE A 82 16.00 7.24 4.02
CA ILE A 82 16.89 6.11 4.29
C ILE A 82 18.27 6.63 4.66
N LYS A 83 18.82 6.21 5.79
CA LYS A 83 20.21 6.53 6.13
C LYS A 83 21.14 5.93 5.06
N HIS A 84 21.90 6.80 4.39
CA HIS A 84 22.92 6.47 3.38
C HIS A 84 22.43 6.07 1.99
N HIS A 85 21.15 6.18 1.64
CA HIS A 85 20.65 5.99 0.27
C HIS A 85 19.87 7.20 -0.22
N GLU A 86 19.70 7.29 -1.54
CA GLU A 86 18.81 8.28 -2.15
C GLU A 86 17.39 8.15 -1.58
N HIS A 87 16.65 9.26 -1.57
CA HIS A 87 15.25 9.30 -1.19
C HIS A 87 14.41 8.53 -2.22
N ILE A 88 14.21 7.23 -2.00
CA ILE A 88 13.44 6.35 -2.88
C ILE A 88 12.02 6.19 -2.29
N THR A 89 11.02 6.15 -3.17
CA THR A 89 9.61 5.91 -2.83
C THR A 89 9.28 4.42 -2.97
N ILE A 90 8.22 3.92 -2.32
CA ILE A 90 7.78 2.52 -2.52
C ILE A 90 7.50 2.29 -4.00
N LEU A 91 6.75 3.18 -4.64
CA LEU A 91 6.36 3.02 -6.04
C LEU A 91 7.60 2.90 -6.93
N LYS A 92 8.61 3.73 -6.68
CA LYS A 92 9.84 3.68 -7.48
C LYS A 92 10.60 2.38 -7.28
N ALA A 93 10.68 1.90 -6.05
CA ALA A 93 11.33 0.63 -5.73
C ALA A 93 10.61 -0.58 -6.34
N VAL A 94 9.28 -0.51 -6.47
CA VAL A 94 8.48 -1.52 -7.19
C VAL A 94 8.71 -1.46 -8.70
N GLU A 95 8.77 -0.26 -9.29
CA GLU A 95 9.04 -0.08 -10.73
C GLU A 95 10.40 -0.63 -11.16
N THR A 96 11.41 -0.48 -10.30
CA THR A 96 12.79 -0.94 -10.56
C THR A 96 13.07 -2.34 -10.03
N PHE A 97 12.08 -2.97 -9.39
CA PHE A 97 12.20 -4.33 -8.89
C PHE A 97 12.26 -5.32 -10.07
N GLU A 98 13.41 -5.98 -10.21
CA GLU A 98 13.60 -7.05 -11.19
C GLU A 98 13.50 -8.42 -10.51
N PRO A 99 12.50 -9.25 -10.85
CA PRO A 99 12.37 -10.60 -10.31
C PRO A 99 13.63 -11.44 -10.58
N GLY A 100 14.25 -11.96 -9.52
CA GLY A 100 15.44 -12.83 -9.62
C GLY A 100 16.80 -12.15 -9.40
N LYS A 101 16.87 -10.83 -9.22
CA LYS A 101 18.09 -10.13 -8.79
C LYS A 101 18.18 -10.05 -7.25
N GLY A 102 18.65 -11.11 -6.60
CA GLY A 102 19.16 -11.12 -5.21
C GLY A 102 18.20 -10.65 -4.08
N ASP A 103 18.62 -10.84 -2.83
CA ASP A 103 17.80 -10.61 -1.62
C ASP A 103 17.88 -9.15 -1.09
N GLU A 104 18.62 -8.26 -1.77
CA GLU A 104 18.94 -6.89 -1.34
C GLU A 104 18.63 -5.84 -2.43
N CYS A 105 17.43 -5.89 -2.99
CA CYS A 105 16.92 -4.82 -3.87
C CYS A 105 16.36 -3.62 -3.07
N ASP A 106 16.16 -2.49 -3.73
CA ASP A 106 15.57 -1.28 -3.11
C ASP A 106 14.24 -1.56 -2.42
N LEU A 107 13.41 -2.44 -3.00
CA LEU A 107 12.12 -2.84 -2.41
C LEU A 107 12.32 -3.61 -1.10
N SER A 108 13.24 -4.58 -1.07
CA SER A 108 13.63 -5.32 0.14
C SER A 108 14.10 -4.38 1.24
N PHE A 109 14.95 -3.41 0.87
CA PHE A 109 15.46 -2.41 1.78
C PHE A 109 14.33 -1.52 2.33
N ILE A 110 13.48 -0.96 1.46
CA ILE A 110 12.35 -0.11 1.86
C ILE A 110 11.38 -0.87 2.77
N MET A 111 11.04 -2.10 2.44
CA MET A 111 10.17 -2.92 3.28
C MET A 111 10.79 -3.23 4.64
N ARG A 112 12.13 -3.35 4.73
CA ARG A 112 12.84 -3.46 6.02
C ARG A 112 12.77 -2.17 6.82
N GLU A 113 12.99 -1.02 6.20
CA GLU A 113 12.87 0.27 6.88
C GLU A 113 11.45 0.47 7.43
N TYR A 114 10.43 0.05 6.67
CA TYR A 114 9.05 0.05 7.12
C TYR A 114 8.81 -0.81 8.35
N VAL A 115 9.61 -1.83 8.63
CA VAL A 115 9.40 -2.78 9.75
C VAL A 115 10.30 -2.51 10.94
N ASN A 116 11.52 -2.05 10.67
CA ASN A 116 12.57 -1.91 11.66
C ASN A 116 12.57 -0.54 12.34
N HIS A 117 11.84 0.44 11.80
CA HIS A 117 11.69 1.76 12.42
C HIS A 117 10.34 1.88 13.13
N PRO A 118 10.24 1.59 14.44
CA PRO A 118 8.96 1.49 15.15
C PRO A 118 8.12 2.77 15.14
N ALA A 119 8.72 3.95 14.96
CA ALA A 119 8.00 5.21 14.78
C ALA A 119 7.23 5.27 13.45
N SER A 120 7.74 4.63 12.39
CA SER A 120 7.04 4.50 11.12
C SER A 120 6.21 3.22 11.07
N THR A 121 6.71 2.06 11.47
CA THR A 121 6.01 0.76 11.29
C THR A 121 4.68 0.68 12.00
N LYS A 122 4.67 0.97 13.31
CA LYS A 122 3.45 0.84 14.12
C LYS A 122 2.47 1.94 13.73
N SER A 123 2.97 3.15 13.45
CA SER A 123 2.15 4.25 12.96
C SER A 123 1.59 3.96 11.58
N PHE A 124 2.35 3.31 10.70
CA PHE A 124 1.98 3.00 9.32
C PHE A 124 0.96 1.88 9.24
N LEU A 125 1.17 0.78 9.97
CA LEU A 125 0.17 -0.28 10.07
C LEU A 125 -1.14 0.23 10.67
N MET A 126 -1.05 1.04 11.73
CA MET A 126 -2.23 1.66 12.32
C MET A 126 -2.92 2.59 11.33
N GLU A 127 -2.18 3.37 10.53
CA GLU A 127 -2.75 4.20 9.47
C GLU A 127 -3.47 3.36 8.42
N LEU A 128 -2.86 2.27 7.94
CA LEU A 128 -3.48 1.37 6.97
C LEU A 128 -4.75 0.70 7.53
N GLU A 129 -4.73 0.30 8.79
CA GLU A 129 -5.90 -0.26 9.49
C GLU A 129 -7.01 0.78 9.62
N LEU A 130 -6.69 2.02 10.04
CA LEU A 130 -7.66 3.13 10.12
C LEU A 130 -8.27 3.46 8.75
N LEU A 131 -7.45 3.54 7.70
CA LEU A 131 -7.94 3.78 6.33
C LEU A 131 -8.82 2.64 5.82
N THR A 132 -8.58 1.41 6.28
CA THR A 132 -9.43 0.26 5.95
C THR A 132 -10.79 0.38 6.64
N ASP A 133 -10.80 0.75 7.93
CA ASP A 133 -12.02 0.96 8.71
C ASP A 133 -12.85 2.14 8.16
N ASP A 134 -12.20 3.27 7.85
CA ASP A 134 -12.85 4.45 7.25
C ASP A 134 -13.48 4.11 5.89
N LEU A 135 -12.81 3.29 5.09
CA LEU A 135 -13.33 2.84 3.79
C LEU A 135 -14.53 1.91 3.95
N ASP A 136 -14.54 1.06 4.96
CA ASP A 136 -15.68 0.19 5.29
C ASP A 136 -16.89 1.00 5.73
N ASP A 137 -16.68 2.04 6.54
CA ASP A 137 -17.72 2.99 6.93
C ASP A 137 -18.28 3.76 5.73
N ALA A 138 -17.41 4.25 4.83
CA ALA A 138 -17.81 4.93 3.60
C ALA A 138 -18.61 4.01 2.66
N LEU A 139 -18.17 2.76 2.50
CA LEU A 139 -18.90 1.73 1.72
C LEU A 139 -20.31 1.46 2.28
N GLY A 140 -20.47 1.48 3.61
CA GLY A 140 -21.76 1.35 4.28
C GLY A 140 -22.75 2.47 3.93
N LYS A 141 -22.25 3.68 3.62
CA LYS A 141 -23.05 4.85 3.25
C LYS A 141 -23.48 4.86 1.77
N ILE A 142 -22.82 4.06 0.93
CA ILE A 142 -23.11 3.92 -0.51
C ILE A 142 -24.20 2.85 -0.79
N ALA A 143 -24.62 2.11 0.25
CA ALA A 143 -25.58 1.00 0.15
C ALA A 143 -27.02 1.43 -0.18
#